data_AF-A0A0C2XJQ2-F1
#
_entry.id   AF-A0A0C2XJQ2-F1
#
_cell.length_a   1.000
_cell.length_b   1.000
_cell.length_c   1.000
_cell.angle_alpha   90.00
_cell.angle_beta   90.00
_cell.angle_gamma   90.00
#
_symmetry.space_group_name_H-M   'P 1'
#
loop_
_entity.id
_entity.type
_entity.pdbx_description
1 polymer ?
#
loop_
_entity_poly.entity_id
_entity_poly.type
_entity_poly.pdbx_seq_one_letter_code
_entity_poly.pdbx_strand_id
1 'polypeptide(L)'
;MCHNIIDGRYHTECGHFFAMDTSRYDCRKSNCLFSREHVHPNNCRSSTCIRLMALPIRNPIRISPTVCAECVSKGRTSGLMNEGDTCKV
;
A
#
# COMPACT_ATOMS: atom_id res chain seq x y z
N MET A 1 6.15 13.01 0.97
CA MET A 1 6.66 12.61 -0.36
C MET A 1 5.54 11.89 -1.08
N CYS A 2 5.60 11.74 -2.40
CA CYS A 2 4.64 10.88 -3.11
C CYS A 2 4.74 9.46 -2.55
N HIS A 3 3.61 8.76 -2.45
CA HIS A 3 3.54 7.38 -1.99
C HIS A 3 2.37 6.68 -2.64
N ASN A 4 2.37 5.35 -2.57
CA ASN A 4 1.22 4.55 -3.00
C ASN A 4 0.26 4.39 -1.82
N ILE A 5 -1.03 4.53 -2.08
CA ILE A 5 -2.11 4.19 -1.15
C ILE A 5 -2.67 2.87 -1.65
N ILE A 6 -2.57 1.84 -0.82
CA ILE A 6 -3.12 0.51 -1.09
C ILE A 6 -4.45 0.45 -0.37
N ASP A 7 -5.53 0.58 -1.12
CA ASP A 7 -6.88 0.45 -0.59
C ASP A 7 -7.26 -1.03 -0.53
N GLY A 8 -7.92 -1.43 0.55
CA GLY A 8 -8.24 -2.84 0.75
C GLY A 8 -9.31 -3.14 1.77
N ARG A 9 -9.53 -4.45 1.98
CA ARG A 9 -10.43 -4.99 2.99
C ARG A 9 -9.61 -5.54 4.15
N TYR A 10 -9.94 -5.13 5.36
CA TYR A 10 -9.36 -5.67 6.60
C TYR A 10 -10.35 -6.59 7.32
N HIS A 11 -9.90 -7.79 7.67
CA HIS A 11 -10.65 -8.76 8.44
C HIS A 11 -10.19 -8.72 9.90
N THR A 12 -11.05 -8.25 10.81
CA THR A 12 -10.64 -8.01 12.22
C THR A 12 -10.37 -9.29 12.99
N GLU A 13 -11.09 -10.37 12.69
CA GLU A 13 -10.96 -11.65 13.39
C GLU A 13 -9.63 -12.37 13.13
N CYS A 14 -9.05 -12.21 11.93
CA CYS A 14 -7.79 -12.86 11.55
C CYS A 14 -6.64 -11.87 11.28
N GLY A 15 -6.89 -10.56 11.33
CA GLY A 15 -5.91 -9.52 11.09
C GLY A 15 -5.45 -9.37 9.63
N HIS A 16 -6.09 -10.04 8.68
CA HIS A 16 -5.66 -10.04 7.28
C HIS A 16 -6.16 -8.82 6.51
N PHE A 17 -5.25 -8.21 5.76
CA PHE A 17 -5.53 -7.12 4.83
C PHE A 17 -5.43 -7.63 3.39
N PHE A 18 -6.52 -7.54 2.63
CA PHE A 18 -6.54 -7.84 1.20
C PHE A 18 -6.51 -6.55 0.39
N ALA A 19 -5.44 -6.36 -0.38
CA ALA A 19 -5.34 -5.26 -1.33
C ALA A 19 -6.42 -5.40 -2.42
N MET A 20 -7.11 -4.30 -2.71
CA MET A 20 -8.17 -4.23 -3.72
C MET A 20 -7.81 -3.25 -4.83
N ASP A 21 -7.26 -2.09 -4.47
CA ASP A 21 -6.84 -1.06 -5.41
C ASP A 21 -5.54 -0.41 -4.93
N THR A 22 -4.78 0.16 -5.84
CA THR A 22 -3.57 0.91 -5.52
C THR A 22 -3.57 2.22 -6.29
N SER A 23 -3.69 3.32 -5.55
CA SER A 23 -3.64 4.67 -6.09
C SER A 23 -2.34 5.36 -5.69
N ARG A 24 -1.95 6.40 -6.42
CA ARG A 24 -0.77 7.21 -6.13
C ARG A 24 -1.17 8.53 -5.51
N TYR A 25 -0.67 8.80 -4.31
CA TYR A 25 -0.75 10.11 -3.71
C TYR A 25 0.35 11.02 -4.28
N ASP A 26 -0.06 12.12 -4.90
CA ASP A 26 0.84 13.17 -5.34
C ASP A 26 1.08 14.17 -4.21
N CYS A 27 2.35 14.36 -3.82
CA CYS A 27 2.68 15.33 -2.78
C CYS A 27 2.73 16.78 -3.26
N ARG A 28 2.54 17.04 -4.57
CA ARG A 28 2.47 18.38 -5.20
C ARG A 28 3.68 19.28 -4.92
N LYS A 29 4.82 18.69 -4.61
CA LYS A 29 6.06 19.43 -4.37
C LYS A 29 6.78 19.65 -5.70
N SER A 30 7.20 20.89 -5.98
CA SER A 30 7.96 21.24 -7.18
C SER A 30 9.33 20.56 -7.26
N ASN A 31 9.92 20.21 -6.11
CA ASN A 31 11.19 19.50 -6.01
C ASN A 31 11.04 17.96 -5.93
N CYS A 32 9.90 17.38 -6.31
CA CYS A 32 9.72 15.92 -6.25
C CYS A 32 9.60 15.32 -7.64
N LEU A 33 10.52 14.42 -8.03
CA LEU A 33 10.51 13.79 -9.37
C LEU A 33 9.21 13.00 -9.66
N PHE A 34 8.48 12.64 -8.60
CA PHE A 34 7.22 11.89 -8.68
C PHE A 34 5.99 12.81 -8.59
N SER A 35 6.15 14.11 -8.44
CA SER A 35 5.02 15.03 -8.44
C SER A 35 4.65 15.41 -9.88
N ARG A 36 3.36 15.59 -10.16
CA ARG A 36 2.91 16.16 -11.45
C ARG A 36 3.32 17.63 -11.60
N GLU A 37 3.53 18.32 -10.47
CA GLU A 37 3.99 19.71 -10.40
C GLU A 37 5.52 19.85 -10.57
N HIS A 38 6.24 18.75 -10.86
CA HIS A 38 7.68 18.80 -11.07
C HIS A 38 8.01 19.29 -12.47
N VAL A 39 8.43 20.55 -12.57
CA VAL A 39 8.79 21.17 -13.84
C VAL A 39 10.30 21.23 -13.97
N HIS A 40 10.90 20.17 -14.51
CA HIS A 40 12.28 20.16 -14.99
C HIS A 40 12.35 19.38 -16.31
N PRO A 41 13.32 19.69 -17.19
CA PRO A 41 13.57 18.88 -18.37
C PRO A 41 13.85 17.43 -17.94
N ASN A 42 13.35 16.46 -18.75
CA ASN A 42 13.61 15.03 -18.54
C ASN A 42 15.09 14.84 -18.21
N ASN A 43 15.39 14.10 -17.13
CA ASN A 43 16.74 13.89 -16.55
C ASN A 43 17.22 14.94 -15.53
N CYS A 44 16.35 15.46 -14.66
CA CYS A 44 16.75 16.33 -13.56
C CYS A 44 17.76 15.63 -12.63
N ARG A 45 19.00 16.15 -12.60
CA ARG A 45 20.12 15.65 -11.78
C ARG A 45 20.36 16.47 -10.51
N SER A 46 19.48 17.41 -10.18
CA SER A 46 19.64 18.19 -8.95
C SER A 46 19.63 17.27 -7.73
N SER A 47 20.55 17.50 -6.78
CA SER A 47 20.60 16.81 -5.50
C SER A 47 19.48 17.27 -4.55
N THR A 48 18.87 18.42 -4.82
CA THR A 48 17.76 18.99 -4.02
C THR A 48 16.41 18.34 -4.32
N CYS A 49 16.34 17.53 -5.38
CA CYS A 49 15.12 16.85 -5.79
C CYS A 49 14.91 15.57 -4.99
N ILE A 50 13.68 15.36 -4.53
CA ILE A 50 13.22 14.11 -3.92
C ILE A 50 13.19 13.03 -5.00
N ARG A 51 14.07 12.03 -4.88
CA ARG A 51 14.24 10.92 -5.84
C ARG A 51 13.69 9.58 -5.38
N LEU A 52 13.13 9.53 -4.17
CA LEU A 52 12.44 8.36 -3.65
C LEU A 52 10.97 8.67 -3.37
N MET A 53 10.12 7.66 -3.49
CA MET A 53 8.77 7.69 -2.93
C MET A 53 8.84 7.32 -1.45
N ALA A 54 7.87 7.76 -0.66
CA ALA A 54 7.69 7.24 0.69
C ALA A 54 7.10 5.82 0.65
N LEU A 55 7.16 5.13 1.79
CA LEU A 55 6.58 3.80 1.93
C LEU A 55 5.09 3.80 1.58
N PRO A 56 4.57 2.74 0.95
CA PRO A 56 3.14 2.61 0.70
C PRO A 56 2.36 2.62 2.01
N ILE A 57 1.20 3.28 2.00
CA ILE A 57 0.25 3.30 3.12
C ILE A 57 -0.87 2.33 2.80
N ARG A 58 -1.25 1.50 3.79
CA ARG A 58 -2.43 0.63 3.68
C ARG A 58 -3.63 1.36 4.23
N ASN A 59 -4.68 1.43 3.43
CA ASN A 59 -5.93 2.09 3.79
C ASN A 59 -7.08 1.07 3.78
N PRO A 60 -7.56 0.62 4.95
CA PRO A 60 -8.69 -0.29 5.02
C PRO A 60 -10.00 0.45 4.72
N ILE A 61 -10.37 0.55 3.44
CA ILE A 61 -11.63 1.14 3.00
C ILE A 61 -12.86 0.27 3.32
N ARG A 62 -12.64 -1.02 3.62
CA ARG A 62 -13.69 -1.96 4.05
C ARG A 62 -13.21 -2.74 5.26
N ILE A 63 -14.00 -2.76 6.33
CA ILE A 63 -13.71 -3.54 7.54
C ILE A 63 -14.76 -4.65 7.64
N SER A 64 -14.30 -5.90 7.78
CA SER A 64 -15.16 -7.09 7.90
C SER A 64 -14.95 -7.74 9.26
N PRO A 65 -16.00 -7.92 10.08
CA PRO A 65 -15.91 -8.61 11.37
C PRO A 65 -15.88 -10.14 11.22
N THR A 66 -15.50 -10.64 10.05
CA THR A 66 -15.52 -12.07 9.72
C THR A 66 -14.12 -12.55 9.41
N VAL A 67 -13.87 -13.83 9.64
CA VAL A 67 -12.64 -14.51 9.21
C VAL A 67 -12.55 -14.48 7.68
N CYS A 68 -11.35 -14.26 7.13
CA CYS A 68 -11.16 -14.25 5.68
C CYS A 68 -11.35 -15.64 5.05
N ALA A 69 -11.67 -15.69 3.74
CA ALA A 69 -11.92 -16.94 3.03
C ALA A 69 -10.73 -17.92 3.09
N GLU A 70 -9.50 -17.40 3.12
CA GLU A 70 -8.31 -18.23 3.29
C GLU A 70 -8.24 -18.87 4.66
N CYS A 71 -8.49 -18.13 5.74
CA CYS A 71 -8.52 -18.69 7.09
C CYS A 71 -9.67 -19.66 7.28
N VAL A 72 -10.84 -19.39 6.69
CA VAL A 72 -11.97 -20.34 6.68
C VAL A 72 -11.58 -21.65 5.98
N SER A 73 -10.84 -21.55 4.86
CA SER A 73 -10.37 -22.72 4.11
C SER A 73 -9.27 -23.48 4.87
N LYS A 74 -8.32 -22.76 5.49
CA LYS A 74 -7.23 -23.34 6.31
C LYS A 74 -7.71 -23.92 7.64
N GLY A 75 -8.86 -23.49 8.17
CA GLY A 75 -9.52 -24.17 9.28
C GLY A 75 -9.87 -25.64 9.00
N ARG A 76 -9.81 -26.07 7.72
CA ARG A 76 -9.97 -27.48 7.31
C ARG A 76 -8.64 -28.21 7.11
N THR A 77 -7.52 -27.49 6.98
CA THR A 77 -6.18 -28.06 6.77
C THR A 77 -5.14 -27.10 7.34
N SER A 78 -4.62 -27.45 8.52
CA SER A 78 -3.59 -26.73 9.26
C SER A 78 -2.37 -26.43 8.39
N GLY A 79 -1.94 -25.16 8.36
CA GLY A 79 -0.56 -24.77 8.03
C GLY A 79 -0.32 -24.25 6.61
N LEU A 80 0.00 -22.95 6.53
CA LEU A 80 0.97 -22.27 5.66
C LEU A 80 0.47 -20.84 5.37
N MET A 81 1.07 -19.89 6.09
CA MET A 81 0.93 -18.44 5.86
C MET A 81 1.85 -18.10 4.68
N ASN A 82 1.30 -17.61 3.57
CA ASN A 82 2.13 -17.16 2.45
C ASN A 82 2.65 -15.75 2.77
N GLU A 83 3.94 -15.52 2.49
CA GLU A 83 4.72 -14.30 2.78
C GLU A 83 4.27 -13.03 2.02
N GLY A 84 3.04 -12.99 1.50
CA GLY A 84 2.42 -11.81 0.88
C GLY A 84 1.38 -11.11 1.74
N ASP A 85 0.71 -11.84 2.65
CA ASP A 85 -0.38 -11.34 3.50
C ASP A 85 0.16 -10.90 4.86
N THR A 86 0.99 -9.87 4.85
CA THR A 86 1.57 -9.39 6.10
C THR A 86 0.50 -8.71 6.94
N CYS A 87 -0.01 -9.42 7.96
CA CYS A 87 -0.58 -8.83 9.17
C CYS A 87 0.46 -7.87 9.77
N LYS A 88 0.33 -6.57 9.53
CA LYS A 88 0.98 -5.54 10.33
C LYS A 88 0.04 -4.37 10.48
N VAL A 89 -0.37 -4.18 11.74
CA VAL A 89 -0.91 -2.95 12.31
C VAL A 89 0.12 -1.83 12.13
#